data_AF-A0A6N8IR08-F1
#
_entry.id   AF-A0A6N8IR08-F1
#
_cell.length_a   1.000
_cell.length_b   1.000
_cell.length_c   1.000
_cell.angle_alpha   90.00
_cell.angle_beta   90.00
_cell.angle_gamma   90.00
#
_symmetry.space_group_name_H-M   'P 1'
#
loop_
_entity.id
_entity.type
_entity.pdbx_description
1 polymer ?
#
loop_
_entity_poly.entity_id
_entity_poly.type
_entity_poly.pdbx_seq_one_letter_code
_entity_poly.pdbx_strand_id
1 'polypeptide(L)' 'MTSRSSWPDKVLALLRAGNPAAAIAQIKVAPGVKDLRALEKAIATAGLAGRWRDVDAALADSVEALSAPRLHRSP' A
#
# COMPACT_ATOMS: atom_id res chain seq x y z
N MET A 1 25.98 -6.37 -4.62
CA MET A 1 25.27 -5.10 -4.91
C MET A 1 23.96 -5.14 -4.14
N THR A 2 23.82 -4.40 -3.05
CA THR A 2 22.58 -4.40 -2.25
C THR A 2 21.49 -3.70 -3.06
N SER A 3 20.62 -4.48 -3.71
CA SER A 3 19.43 -3.95 -4.37
C SER A 3 18.60 -3.25 -3.31
N ARG A 4 18.51 -1.91 -3.40
CA ARG A 4 17.63 -1.14 -2.53
C ARG A 4 16.21 -1.59 -2.85
N SER A 5 15.63 -2.39 -1.96
CA SER A 5 14.26 -2.89 -2.14
C SER A 5 13.32 -1.70 -2.30
N SER A 6 12.48 -1.77 -3.33
CA SER A 6 11.50 -0.72 -3.60
C SER A 6 10.50 -0.67 -2.42
N TRP A 7 9.83 0.47 -2.23
CA TRP A 7 8.83 0.59 -1.18
C TRP A 7 7.73 -0.51 -1.28
N PRO A 8 7.18 -0.83 -2.47
CA PRO A 8 6.21 -1.92 -2.61
C PRO A 8 6.73 -3.28 -2.13
N ASP A 9 7.99 -3.61 -2.42
CA ASP A 9 8.59 -4.89 -2.04
C ASP A 9 8.68 -5.02 -0.51
N LYS A 10 8.99 -3.92 0.19
CA LYS A 10 9.06 -3.91 1.66
C LYS A 10 7.69 -4.14 2.29
N VAL A 11 6.64 -3.50 1.75
CA VAL A 11 5.28 -3.68 2.28
C VAL A 11 4.76 -5.10 1.97
N LEU A 12 5.04 -5.62 0.77
CA LEU A 12 4.70 -7.00 0.43
C LEU A 12 5.42 -8.01 1.34
N ALA A 13 6.66 -7.74 1.74
CA ALA A 13 7.38 -8.58 2.68
C ALA A 13 6.71 -8.62 4.06
N LEU A 14 6.19 -7.50 4.55
CA LEU A 14 5.41 -7.46 5.81
C LEU A 14 4.15 -8.32 5.72
N LEU A 15 3.44 -8.25 4.58
CA LEU A 15 2.25 -9.09 4.34
C LEU A 15 2.61 -10.57 4.30
N ARG A 16 3.68 -10.94 3.59
CA ARG A 16 4.17 -12.33 3.54
C ARG A 16 4.62 -12.85 4.91
N ALA A 17 5.16 -11.97 5.75
CA ALA A 17 5.51 -12.27 7.13
C ALA A 17 4.30 -12.36 8.08
N GLY A 18 3.07 -12.17 7.57
CA GLY A 18 1.85 -12.23 8.39
C GLY A 18 1.65 -11.02 9.29
N ASN A 19 2.26 -9.86 8.96
CA ASN A 19 2.12 -8.61 9.72
C ASN A 19 1.30 -7.56 8.95
N PRO A 20 -0.04 -7.73 8.86
CA PRO A 20 -0.91 -6.79 8.16
C PRO A 20 -0.97 -5.43 8.84
N ALA A 21 -0.82 -5.35 10.16
CA ALA A 21 -0.85 -4.09 10.90
C ALA A 21 0.32 -3.16 10.49
N ALA A 22 1.54 -3.70 10.40
CA ALA A 22 2.69 -2.94 9.91
C ALA A 22 2.54 -2.56 8.43
N ALA A 23 2.00 -3.45 7.61
CA ALA A 23 1.73 -3.15 6.20
C ALA A 23 0.72 -1.99 6.05
N ILE A 24 -0.38 -2.00 6.81
CA ILE A 24 -1.37 -0.92 6.86
C ILE A 24 -0.72 0.39 7.28
N ALA A 25 0.13 0.37 8.31
CA ALA A 25 0.85 1.56 8.75
C ALA A 25 1.72 2.15 7.62
N GLN A 26 2.42 1.30 6.85
CA GLN A 26 3.21 1.75 5.70
C GLN A 26 2.34 2.30 4.57
N ILE A 27 1.22 1.64 4.25
CA ILE A 27 0.26 2.07 3.21
C ILE A 27 -0.24 3.49 3.49
N LYS A 28 -0.59 3.79 4.76
CA LYS A 28 -1.07 5.12 5.17
C LYS A 28 -0.04 6.24 5.02
N VAL A 29 1.25 5.91 4.97
CA VAL A 29 2.35 6.86 4.80
C VAL A 29 3.05 6.70 3.45
N ALA A 30 2.35 6.13 2.46
CA ALA A 30 2.93 5.86 1.16
C ALA A 30 3.48 7.12 0.48
N PRO A 31 4.61 7.02 -0.26
CA PRO A 31 5.24 8.19 -0.88
C PRO A 31 4.41 8.82 -2.01
N GLY A 32 3.56 8.03 -2.68
CA GLY A 32 2.72 8.49 -3.78
C GLY A 32 1.79 7.42 -4.35
N VAL A 33 0.84 7.87 -5.19
CA VAL A 33 -0.14 6.98 -5.85
C VAL A 33 0.56 5.89 -6.69
N LYS A 34 1.68 6.21 -7.35
CA LYS A 34 2.42 5.24 -8.17
C LYS A 34 2.90 4.04 -7.35
N ASP A 35 3.41 4.29 -6.14
CA ASP A 35 3.87 3.24 -5.23
C ASP A 35 2.70 2.39 -4.72
N LEU A 36 1.57 3.00 -4.38
CA LEU A 36 0.35 2.28 -3.99
C LEU A 36 -0.17 1.37 -5.11
N ARG A 37 -0.21 1.85 -6.36
CA ARG A 37 -0.61 1.04 -7.52
C ARG A 37 0.37 -0.11 -7.81
N ALA A 38 1.66 0.13 -7.61
CA ALA A 38 2.67 -0.92 -7.73
C ALA A 38 2.48 -2.00 -6.65
N LEU A 39 2.19 -1.60 -5.41
CA LEU A 39 1.87 -2.53 -4.31
C LEU A 39 0.58 -3.31 -4.59
N GLU A 40 -0.49 -2.66 -5.05
CA GLU A 40 -1.75 -3.30 -5.45
C GLU A 40 -1.51 -4.44 -6.45
N LYS A 41 -0.74 -4.16 -7.51
CA LYS A 41 -0.36 -5.15 -8.51
C LYS A 41 0.49 -6.28 -7.91
N ALA A 42 1.40 -5.96 -7.00
CA ALA A 42 2.28 -6.94 -6.36
C ALA A 42 1.49 -7.89 -5.43
N ILE A 43 0.52 -7.38 -4.69
CA ILE A 43 -0.41 -8.16 -3.85
C ILE A 43 -1.25 -9.09 -4.73
N ALA A 44 -1.82 -8.58 -5.82
CA ALA A 44 -2.59 -9.39 -6.77
C ALA A 44 -1.75 -10.50 -7.41
N THR A 45 -0.54 -10.17 -7.86
CA THR A 45 0.42 -11.15 -8.44
C THR A 45 0.84 -12.21 -7.42
N ALA A 46 0.94 -11.86 -6.14
CA ALA A 46 1.24 -12.78 -5.05
C ALA A 46 0.03 -13.63 -4.60
N GLY A 47 -1.17 -13.40 -5.15
CA GLY A 47 -2.40 -14.08 -4.74
C GLY A 47 -2.83 -13.74 -3.30
N LEU A 48 -2.45 -12.57 -2.81
CA LEU A 48 -2.74 -12.12 -1.43
C LEU A 48 -3.91 -11.12 -1.36
N ALA A 49 -4.48 -10.74 -2.49
CA ALA A 49 -5.65 -9.86 -2.56
C ALA A 49 -6.85 -10.48 -1.83
N GLY A 50 -7.58 -9.68 -1.05
CA GLY A 50 -8.75 -10.16 -0.29
C GLY A 50 -8.39 -10.94 0.98
N ARG A 51 -7.11 -11.24 1.23
CA ARG A 51 -6.69 -12.02 2.41
C ARG A 51 -6.89 -11.24 3.71
N TRP A 52 -6.74 -9.92 3.67
CA TRP A 52 -6.94 -9.04 4.81
C TRP A 52 -7.77 -7.84 4.38
N ARG A 53 -9.04 -7.82 4.79
CA ARG A 53 -9.98 -6.75 4.42
C ARG A 53 -9.48 -5.36 4.79
N ASP A 54 -8.82 -5.24 5.95
CA ASP A 54 -8.27 -3.95 6.41
C ASP A 54 -7.09 -3.46 5.57
N VAL A 55 -6.32 -4.37 4.95
CA VAL A 55 -5.23 -4.02 4.03
C VAL A 55 -5.83 -3.48 2.72
N ASP A 56 -6.84 -4.17 2.19
CA ASP A 56 -7.52 -3.74 0.96
C ASP A 56 -8.20 -2.38 1.15
N ALA A 57 -8.89 -2.17 2.30
CA ALA A 57 -9.51 -0.90 2.65
C ALA A 57 -8.47 0.22 2.78
N ALA A 58 -7.38 0.00 3.54
CA ALA A 58 -6.33 1.00 3.71
C ALA A 58 -5.67 1.38 2.36
N LEU A 59 -5.54 0.43 1.45
CA LEU A 59 -4.97 0.65 0.12
C LEU A 59 -5.91 1.51 -0.74
N ALA A 60 -7.20 1.19 -0.77
CA ALA A 60 -8.21 1.97 -1.48
C ALA A 60 -8.29 3.42 -0.96
N ASP A 61 -8.39 3.58 0.36
CA ASP A 61 -8.46 4.89 1.03
C ASP A 61 -7.22 5.74 0.71
N SER A 62 -6.02 5.13 0.78
CA SER A 62 -4.76 5.85 0.54
C SER A 62 -4.61 6.25 -0.93
N VAL A 63 -5.07 5.40 -1.85
CA VAL A 63 -5.10 5.71 -3.28
C VAL A 63 -6.02 6.90 -3.54
N GLU A 64 -7.24 6.89 -2.99
CA GLU A 64 -8.19 7.99 -3.14
C GLU A 64 -7.61 9.29 -2.55
N ALA A 65 -7.08 9.23 -1.33
CA ALA A 65 -6.52 10.37 -0.62
C ALA A 65 -5.36 11.05 -1.36
N LEU A 66 -4.54 10.27 -2.08
CA LEU A 66 -3.41 10.77 -2.86
C LEU A 66 -3.77 11.09 -4.32
N SER A 67 -4.90 10.59 -4.83
CA SER A 67 -5.38 10.84 -6.20
C SER A 67 -6.32 12.05 -6.27
N ALA A 68 -6.99 12.40 -5.17
CA ALA A 68 -7.88 13.55 -5.14
C ALA A 68 -7.09 14.86 -5.35
N PRO A 69 -7.56 15.77 -6.24
CA PRO A 69 -7.10 17.14 -6.24
C PRO A 69 -7.27 17.69 -4.82
N ARG A 70 -6.26 18.35 -4.26
CA ARG A 70 -6.25 18.84 -2.86
C ARG A 70 -7.29 19.96 -2.56
N LEU A 71 -8.38 20.02 -3.32
CA LEU A 71 -9.43 21.03 -3.27
C LEU A 71 -10.52 20.75 -2.23
N HIS A 72 -10.53 19.59 -1.57
CA HIS A 72 -11.60 19.20 -0.64
C HIS A 72 -11.17 18.95 0.82
N ARG A 73 -10.13 19.66 1.28
CA ARG A 73 -9.82 19.73 2.72
C ARG A 73 -9.66 21.19 3.14
N SER A 74 -10.75 21.95 3.10
CA SER A 74 -10.88 23.18 3.91
C SER A 74 -11.43 22.80 5.29
N PRO A 75 -10.89 23.40 6.37
CA PRO A 75 -11.14 23.00 7.75
C PRO A 75 -12.57 23.25 8.23
#